data_AF-A0AAD7UPZ2-F1
#
_entry.id   AF-A0AAD7UPZ2-F1
#
_cell.length_a   1.000
_cell.length_b   1.000
_cell.length_c   1.000
_cell.angle_alpha   90.00
_cell.angle_beta   90.00
_cell.angle_gamma   90.00
#
_symmetry.space_group_name_H-M   'P 1'
#
loop_
_entity.id
_entity.type
_entity.pdbx_description
1 polymer ?
#
loop_
_entity_poly.entity_id
_entity_poly.type
_entity_poly.pdbx_seq_one_letter_code
_entity_poly.pdbx_strand_id
1 'polypeptide(L)'
;MWVVLFAVASGLQPSVVVSKPVHYLDDDSAIECSHFEECSGCAVRSSLAATPTALRARGRLEPLLGRRLEVVVGSPRRWRTQARLAAAPPLEAKSWDAGARLGLYLGGTHEVSSIPECEVHAAAVNAAARVVETACDDAGARGGEDLRYAQFQVERSTGKVALCLVWNRENAKEAAPVLPRLVSRLWPRKNKKTHETWASIWVNYRGSGGGNAILAPNAFRLLRGREFVEEKLFSSPSDLVDTDLELSFSPQVFRQANLDAFARLVLDLARWVPDGAIVCELYAGVGAIGLSLRPRLGELRCSDGNPHAERCFDLAARAQEARADRLCEASFLPLEAPDAFDLDAPGADVLIVDPPRRGLDPEVLEALTTDDDKVASLSRLIYVSCGFDAFERDLAALAPQKNAKWKLVHAQAHVFFPGSDHVETLAVFDRSSRRGHIINPLVEKKTRPFDEERGVFCSAVFRIFFSVQTKED
;
A
#
# COMPACT_ATOMS: atom_id res chain seq x y z
N MET A 1 -24.86 -1.93 -53.17
CA MET A 1 -23.90 -1.11 -53.95
C MET A 1 -22.93 -0.50 -52.95
N TRP A 2 -21.63 -0.82 -52.86
CA TRP A 2 -20.60 -1.06 -53.91
C TRP A 2 -20.55 0.13 -54.89
N VAL A 3 -19.44 0.85 -55.14
CA VAL A 3 -17.96 0.63 -55.03
C VAL A 3 -17.28 1.89 -54.39
N VAL A 4 -16.15 1.95 -53.64
CA VAL A 4 -15.01 1.08 -53.20
C VAL A 4 -13.61 1.46 -53.79
N LEU A 5 -12.58 1.62 -52.92
CA LEU A 5 -11.13 1.90 -53.17
C LEU A 5 -10.75 3.32 -53.69
N PHE A 6 -9.54 3.91 -53.50
CA PHE A 6 -8.22 3.56 -52.87
C PHE A 6 -7.77 4.75 -51.94
N ALA A 7 -7.17 4.56 -50.74
CA ALA A 7 -5.73 4.47 -50.38
C ALA A 7 -4.85 5.73 -50.71
N VAL A 8 -3.86 6.17 -49.90
CA VAL A 8 -3.30 5.72 -48.59
C VAL A 8 -2.51 6.88 -47.89
N ALA A 9 -2.12 6.68 -46.62
CA ALA A 9 -1.25 7.53 -45.76
C ALA A 9 -1.92 8.80 -45.14
N SER A 10 -1.67 9.17 -43.87
CA SER A 10 -0.81 8.58 -42.82
C SER A 10 -1.61 8.35 -41.53
N GLY A 11 -1.73 7.10 -41.09
CA GLY A 11 -2.55 6.74 -39.91
C GLY A 11 -1.75 6.62 -38.62
N LEU A 12 -1.91 7.59 -37.72
CA LEU A 12 -1.56 7.46 -36.30
C LEU A 12 -2.75 7.90 -35.44
N GLN A 13 -3.60 6.95 -35.06
CA GLN A 13 -4.57 7.15 -33.99
C GLN A 13 -3.89 6.98 -32.63
N PRO A 14 -4.31 7.69 -31.57
CA PRO A 14 -3.78 7.48 -30.23
C PRO A 14 -4.16 6.08 -29.75
N SER A 15 -3.17 5.22 -29.56
CA SER A 15 -3.37 3.88 -29.01
C SER A 15 -3.85 3.99 -27.57
N VAL A 16 -5.13 3.69 -27.32
CA VAL A 16 -5.63 3.44 -25.96
C VAL A 16 -4.88 2.24 -25.42
N VAL A 17 -4.00 2.48 -24.44
CA VAL A 17 -3.28 1.41 -23.74
C VAL A 17 -4.25 0.74 -22.79
N VAL A 18 -5.06 -0.18 -23.34
CA VAL A 18 -5.76 -1.18 -22.53
C VAL A 18 -4.68 -1.98 -21.83
N SER A 19 -4.58 -1.83 -20.52
CA SER A 19 -3.65 -2.58 -19.69
C SER A 19 -3.96 -4.07 -19.82
N LYS A 20 -3.07 -4.80 -20.50
CA LYS A 20 -3.14 -6.27 -20.54
C LYS A 20 -3.18 -6.81 -19.11
N PRO A 21 -3.87 -7.93 -18.84
CA PRO A 21 -3.78 -8.60 -17.55
C PRO A 21 -2.30 -8.85 -17.22
N VAL A 22 -1.90 -8.53 -15.99
CA VAL A 22 -0.51 -8.67 -15.57
C VAL A 22 -0.20 -10.16 -15.47
N HIS A 23 0.49 -10.68 -16.47
CA HIS A 23 1.26 -11.90 -16.30
C HIS A 23 2.35 -11.59 -15.27
N TYR A 24 2.10 -11.95 -14.01
CA TYR A 24 3.10 -11.89 -12.96
C TYR A 24 4.20 -12.88 -13.33
N LEU A 25 5.31 -12.34 -13.84
CA LEU A 25 6.41 -13.11 -14.37
C LEU A 25 7.22 -13.75 -13.23
N ASP A 26 7.81 -14.92 -13.49
CA ASP A 26 9.00 -15.41 -12.77
C ASP A 26 10.27 -14.58 -13.14
N ASP A 27 10.12 -13.26 -13.33
CA ASP A 27 11.14 -12.37 -13.87
C ASP A 27 12.07 -11.88 -12.76
N ASP A 28 13.06 -12.72 -12.45
CA ASP A 28 14.24 -12.39 -11.63
C ASP A 28 15.22 -11.45 -12.40
N SER A 29 14.68 -10.52 -13.20
CA SER A 29 15.47 -9.63 -14.06
C SER A 29 16.27 -8.62 -13.26
N ALA A 30 17.44 -8.28 -13.81
CA ALA A 30 18.33 -7.35 -13.16
C ALA A 30 17.75 -5.92 -13.13
N ILE A 31 18.01 -5.22 -12.02
CA ILE A 31 17.78 -3.78 -11.89
C ILE A 31 18.91 -3.05 -12.62
N GLU A 32 18.69 -2.78 -13.90
CA GLU A 32 19.60 -2.04 -14.78
C GLU A 32 19.52 -0.53 -14.51
N CYS A 33 19.93 -0.11 -13.32
CA CYS A 33 19.97 1.29 -12.92
C CYS A 33 21.39 1.86 -13.10
N SER A 34 21.51 2.99 -13.81
CA SER A 34 22.76 3.73 -13.99
C SER A 34 23.36 4.22 -12.67
N HIS A 35 22.51 4.59 -11.71
CA HIS A 35 22.90 5.10 -10.40
C HIS A 35 23.31 4.00 -9.39
N PHE A 36 23.26 2.71 -9.75
CA PHE A 36 23.30 1.60 -8.78
C PHE A 36 24.58 1.55 -7.92
N GLU A 37 25.75 1.89 -8.47
CA GLU A 37 27.02 1.82 -7.73
C GLU A 37 27.19 2.97 -6.70
N GLU A 38 26.43 4.07 -6.87
CA GLU A 38 26.52 5.28 -6.03
C GLU A 38 25.30 5.45 -5.11
N CYS A 39 24.13 4.95 -5.53
CA CYS A 39 22.87 5.19 -4.87
C CYS A 39 22.59 4.16 -3.76
N SER A 40 22.46 4.64 -2.52
CA SER A 40 22.06 3.85 -1.34
C SER A 40 20.66 3.22 -1.41
N GLY A 41 19.90 3.45 -2.49
CA GLY A 41 18.54 2.95 -2.65
C GLY A 41 18.42 1.47 -3.01
N CYS A 42 19.50 0.82 -3.47
CA CYS A 42 19.52 -0.60 -3.81
C CYS A 42 20.86 -1.25 -3.41
N ALA A 43 20.81 -2.51 -2.99
CA ALA A 43 21.96 -3.36 -2.64
C ALA A 43 21.96 -4.70 -3.39
N VAL A 44 20.84 -5.09 -4.02
CA VAL A 44 20.68 -6.36 -4.75
C VAL A 44 20.38 -6.05 -6.22
N ARG A 45 21.26 -6.44 -7.16
CA ARG A 45 21.04 -6.17 -8.59
C ARG A 45 20.19 -7.23 -9.28
N SER A 46 20.32 -8.50 -8.88
CA SER A 46 19.66 -9.68 -9.45
C SER A 46 19.50 -10.75 -8.35
N SER A 47 18.85 -11.88 -8.65
CA SER A 47 18.55 -12.92 -7.64
C SER A 47 17.63 -12.39 -6.53
N LEU A 48 16.66 -11.59 -6.94
CA LEU A 48 15.66 -10.88 -6.14
C LEU A 48 14.81 -11.86 -5.30
N ALA A 49 14.56 -13.07 -5.81
CA ALA A 49 13.90 -14.16 -5.08
C ALA A 49 14.80 -14.93 -4.09
N ALA A 50 16.04 -14.46 -3.89
CA ALA A 50 17.09 -15.15 -3.13
C ALA A 50 18.03 -14.18 -2.36
N THR A 51 17.50 -13.05 -1.89
CA THR A 51 18.23 -12.13 -1.00
C THR A 51 18.68 -12.83 0.31
N PRO A 52 19.71 -12.34 1.02
CA PRO A 52 20.15 -12.92 2.30
C PRO A 52 19.02 -13.15 3.33
N THR A 53 18.07 -12.23 3.45
CA THR A 53 16.89 -12.37 4.31
C THR A 53 15.83 -13.32 3.73
N ALA A 54 15.65 -13.40 2.41
CA ALA A 54 14.79 -14.43 1.80
C ALA A 54 15.37 -15.85 2.01
N LEU A 55 16.70 -15.99 2.02
CA LEU A 55 17.38 -17.25 2.34
C LEU A 55 17.30 -17.59 3.83
N ARG A 56 17.43 -16.60 4.73
CA ARG A 56 17.17 -16.77 6.19
C ARG A 56 15.73 -17.23 6.45
N ALA A 57 14.76 -16.63 5.76
CA ALA A 57 13.35 -17.02 5.85
C ALA A 57 13.10 -18.46 5.39
N ARG A 58 13.69 -18.90 4.26
CA ARG A 58 13.64 -20.32 3.83
C ARG A 58 14.21 -21.25 4.89
N GLY A 59 15.44 -21.00 5.35
CA GLY A 59 16.13 -21.84 6.34
C GLY A 59 15.37 -21.97 7.67
N ARG A 60 14.63 -20.94 8.08
CA ARG A 60 13.81 -20.95 9.31
C ARG A 60 12.44 -21.59 9.12
N LEU A 61 11.76 -21.35 8.00
CA LEU A 61 10.35 -21.70 7.83
C LEU A 61 10.11 -23.03 7.12
N GLU A 62 10.97 -23.44 6.19
CA GLU A 62 10.83 -24.71 5.47
C GLU A 62 10.81 -25.95 6.40
N PRO A 63 11.64 -26.01 7.47
CA PRO A 63 11.56 -27.09 8.46
C PRO A 63 10.26 -27.13 9.28
N LEU A 64 9.61 -25.97 9.48
CA LEU A 64 8.35 -25.86 10.22
C LEU A 64 7.13 -26.18 9.35
N LEU A 65 7.19 -25.82 8.06
CA LEU A 65 6.12 -26.05 7.08
C LEU A 65 6.16 -27.44 6.44
N GLY A 66 7.31 -28.12 6.45
CA GLY A 66 7.51 -29.40 5.75
C GLY A 66 7.49 -29.29 4.22
N ARG A 67 7.59 -28.06 3.69
CA ARG A 67 7.57 -27.73 2.25
C ARG A 67 8.45 -26.51 1.98
N ARG A 68 8.80 -26.30 0.72
CA ARG A 68 9.48 -25.09 0.25
C ARG A 68 8.66 -23.82 0.59
N LEU A 69 9.35 -22.75 0.99
CA LEU A 69 8.78 -21.44 1.19
C LEU A 69 8.73 -20.71 -0.16
N GLU A 70 7.53 -20.33 -0.54
CA GLU A 70 7.28 -19.51 -1.72
C GLU A 70 7.79 -18.08 -1.46
N VAL A 71 8.49 -17.52 -2.45
CA VAL A 71 8.97 -16.12 -2.43
C VAL A 71 8.40 -15.42 -3.65
N VAL A 72 7.42 -14.55 -3.44
CA VAL A 72 6.82 -13.71 -4.48
C VAL A 72 7.63 -12.43 -4.60
N VAL A 73 8.00 -12.04 -5.82
CA VAL A 73 8.76 -10.81 -6.08
C VAL A 73 7.83 -9.81 -6.76
N GLY A 74 7.81 -8.56 -6.29
CA GLY A 74 7.13 -7.47 -7.01
C GLY A 74 7.85 -7.12 -8.31
N SER A 75 7.21 -6.37 -9.22
CA SER A 75 7.90 -5.84 -10.41
C SER A 75 9.22 -5.16 -10.01
N PRO A 76 10.38 -5.45 -10.64
CA PRO A 76 11.65 -4.82 -10.27
C PRO A 76 11.74 -3.34 -10.67
N ARG A 77 10.82 -2.84 -11.49
CA ARG A 77 10.83 -1.47 -12.04
C ARG A 77 9.49 -0.77 -11.83
N ARG A 78 9.54 0.56 -11.71
CA ARG A 78 8.40 1.50 -11.65
C ARG A 78 7.35 1.27 -10.56
N TRP A 79 7.63 0.38 -9.61
CA TRP A 79 6.72 -0.03 -8.54
C TRP A 79 6.53 1.03 -7.45
N ARG A 80 7.49 1.94 -7.26
CA ARG A 80 7.51 2.87 -6.13
C ARG A 80 6.56 4.04 -6.36
N THR A 81 5.32 3.90 -5.88
CA THR A 81 4.28 4.94 -5.91
C THR A 81 4.40 5.93 -4.76
N GLN A 82 5.19 5.63 -3.73
CA GLN A 82 5.53 6.56 -2.66
C GLN A 82 7.05 6.69 -2.47
N ALA A 83 7.56 7.91 -2.67
CA ALA A 83 8.96 8.26 -2.47
C ALA A 83 9.12 9.42 -1.48
N ARG A 84 10.22 9.42 -0.74
CA ARG A 84 10.71 10.55 0.07
C ARG A 84 12.14 10.80 -0.37
N LEU A 85 12.38 11.94 -1.00
CA LEU A 85 13.69 12.30 -1.55
C LEU A 85 14.26 13.45 -0.73
N ALA A 86 15.51 13.31 -0.28
CA ALA A 86 16.26 14.39 0.34
C ALA A 86 16.55 15.47 -0.71
N ALA A 87 16.54 16.72 -0.27
CA ALA A 87 16.85 17.88 -1.11
C ALA A 87 18.19 18.49 -0.68
N ALA A 88 19.10 18.63 -1.64
CA ALA A 88 20.42 19.25 -1.46
C ALA A 88 20.62 20.40 -2.47
N PRO A 89 21.56 21.33 -2.24
CA PRO A 89 22.00 22.23 -3.30
C PRO A 89 22.61 21.43 -4.49
N PRO A 90 22.63 21.98 -5.71
CA PRO A 90 23.43 21.41 -6.81
C PRO A 90 24.92 21.28 -6.44
N LEU A 91 25.62 20.27 -6.97
CA LEU A 91 27.02 19.98 -6.60
C LEU A 91 28.01 21.13 -6.89
N GLU A 92 27.72 21.95 -7.90
CA GLU A 92 28.54 23.11 -8.28
C GLU A 92 28.09 24.43 -7.63
N ALA A 93 27.03 24.40 -6.81
CA ALA A 93 26.44 25.59 -6.20
C ALA A 93 27.28 26.13 -5.03
N LYS A 94 27.43 27.45 -4.99
CA LYS A 94 27.98 28.16 -3.82
C LYS A 94 26.89 28.29 -2.76
N SER A 95 27.28 28.57 -1.51
CA SER A 95 26.38 28.56 -0.35
C SER A 95 25.20 29.56 -0.40
N TRP A 96 25.21 30.49 -1.35
CA TRP A 96 24.14 31.46 -1.60
C TRP A 96 23.30 31.16 -2.86
N ASP A 97 23.75 30.24 -3.72
CA ASP A 97 23.10 29.97 -5.00
C ASP A 97 21.76 29.24 -4.80
N ALA A 98 20.80 29.50 -5.68
CA ALA A 98 19.46 28.93 -5.60
C ALA A 98 19.39 27.52 -6.19
N GLY A 99 18.39 26.75 -5.74
CA GLY A 99 18.01 25.48 -6.34
C GLY A 99 18.03 24.31 -5.38
N ALA A 100 17.41 23.22 -5.82
CA ALA A 100 17.39 21.95 -5.11
C ALA A 100 17.56 20.79 -6.10
N ARG A 101 18.33 19.78 -5.73
CA ARG A 101 18.41 18.49 -6.41
C ARG A 101 17.93 17.38 -5.48
N LEU A 102 17.18 16.43 -6.03
CA LEU A 102 16.42 15.46 -5.25
C LEU A 102 17.01 14.05 -5.37
N GLY A 103 17.16 13.38 -4.23
CA GLY A 103 17.58 11.99 -4.22
C GLY A 103 17.72 11.36 -2.84
N LEU A 104 18.78 10.58 -2.62
CA LEU A 104 19.02 9.81 -1.39
C LEU A 104 20.40 10.11 -0.81
N TYR A 105 20.53 10.02 0.51
CA TYR A 105 21.83 10.19 1.17
C TYR A 105 22.80 9.06 0.80
N LEU A 106 24.06 9.38 0.54
CA LEU A 106 25.12 8.39 0.41
C LEU A 106 25.30 7.63 1.74
N GLY A 107 25.72 6.36 1.65
CA GLY A 107 25.79 5.46 2.81
C GLY A 107 26.68 6.01 3.93
N GLY A 108 26.06 6.33 5.07
CA GLY A 108 26.78 6.85 6.25
C GLY A 108 27.10 8.35 6.23
N THR A 109 26.57 9.13 5.28
CA THR A 109 26.85 10.58 5.17
C THR A 109 25.57 11.43 5.18
N HIS A 110 25.73 12.75 5.10
CA HIS A 110 24.66 13.71 4.83
C HIS A 110 24.72 14.32 3.41
N GLU A 111 25.53 13.75 2.53
CA GLU A 111 25.62 14.13 1.11
C GLU A 111 24.53 13.40 0.32
N VAL A 112 23.88 14.08 -0.63
CA VAL A 112 22.75 13.51 -1.40
C VAL A 112 23.20 13.20 -2.83
N SER A 113 23.12 11.92 -3.21
CA SER A 113 23.18 11.51 -4.61
C SER A 113 21.85 11.85 -5.29
N SER A 114 21.91 12.66 -6.35
CA SER A 114 20.73 13.02 -7.16
C SER A 114 20.35 11.86 -8.08
N ILE A 115 19.07 11.48 -8.05
CA ILE A 115 18.54 10.32 -8.81
C ILE A 115 17.32 10.71 -9.67
N PRO A 116 17.52 11.58 -10.68
CA PRO A 116 16.42 12.13 -11.49
C PRO A 116 15.70 11.08 -12.35
N GLU A 117 16.32 9.91 -12.58
CA GLU A 117 15.83 8.84 -13.45
C GLU A 117 15.93 7.46 -12.75
N CYS A 118 15.47 7.39 -11.49
CA CYS A 118 15.48 6.15 -10.72
C CYS A 118 14.51 5.10 -11.28
N GLU A 119 15.01 3.93 -11.71
CA GLU A 119 14.22 2.88 -12.38
C GLU A 119 13.11 2.25 -11.51
N VAL A 120 13.27 2.23 -10.19
CA VAL A 120 12.23 1.71 -9.27
C VAL A 120 11.07 2.69 -9.07
N HIS A 121 11.24 3.97 -9.39
CA HIS A 121 10.21 4.99 -9.24
C HIS A 121 9.11 4.87 -10.31
N ALA A 122 7.85 4.94 -9.88
CA ALA A 122 6.75 5.15 -10.80
C ALA A 122 7.01 6.42 -11.63
N ALA A 123 6.71 6.40 -12.94
CA ALA A 123 7.11 7.48 -13.86
C ALA A 123 6.63 8.89 -13.42
N ALA A 124 5.48 8.96 -12.75
CA ALA A 124 4.95 10.19 -12.16
C ALA A 124 5.83 10.76 -11.03
N VAL A 125 6.56 9.94 -10.25
CA VAL A 125 7.52 10.41 -9.23
C VAL A 125 8.71 11.10 -9.89
N ASN A 126 9.36 10.47 -10.87
CA ASN A 126 10.51 11.07 -11.57
C ASN A 126 10.10 12.34 -12.35
N ALA A 127 8.91 12.34 -12.96
CA ALA A 127 8.35 13.54 -13.58
C ALA A 127 8.08 14.67 -12.56
N ALA A 128 7.43 14.36 -11.43
CA ALA A 128 7.13 15.31 -10.36
C ALA A 128 8.40 15.86 -9.68
N ALA A 129 9.42 15.02 -9.48
CA ALA A 129 10.71 15.44 -8.93
C ALA A 129 11.35 16.53 -9.79
N ARG A 130 11.47 16.31 -11.11
CA ARG A 130 12.04 17.31 -12.04
C ARG A 130 11.24 18.61 -12.10
N VAL A 131 9.91 18.56 -11.92
CA VAL A 131 9.07 19.76 -11.78
C VAL A 131 9.36 20.49 -10.46
N VAL A 132 9.60 19.78 -9.36
CA VAL A 132 10.02 20.40 -8.08
C VAL A 132 11.41 21.04 -8.18
N GLU A 133 12.39 20.35 -8.76
CA GLU A 133 13.75 20.90 -8.95
C GLU A 133 13.71 22.18 -9.80
N THR A 134 13.04 22.13 -10.96
CA THR A 134 12.83 23.31 -11.83
C THR A 134 12.12 24.44 -11.08
N ALA A 135 11.08 24.13 -10.30
CA ALA A 135 10.33 25.12 -9.54
C ALA A 135 11.11 25.70 -8.36
N CYS A 136 12.06 24.97 -7.76
CA CYS A 136 12.97 25.46 -6.73
C CYS A 136 13.95 26.47 -7.31
N ASP A 137 14.60 26.15 -8.43
CA ASP A 137 15.49 27.04 -9.16
C ASP A 137 14.75 28.34 -9.56
N ASP A 138 13.53 28.19 -10.13
CA ASP A 138 12.67 29.29 -10.59
C ASP A 138 12.03 30.11 -9.43
N ALA A 139 12.06 29.59 -8.20
CA ALA A 139 11.57 30.22 -6.98
C ALA A 139 12.67 30.87 -6.11
N GLY A 140 13.93 30.46 -6.25
CA GLY A 140 14.99 30.84 -5.33
C GLY A 140 15.05 29.98 -4.06
N ALA A 141 14.46 28.78 -4.07
CA ALA A 141 14.42 27.90 -2.90
C ALA A 141 15.68 27.03 -2.84
N ARG A 142 16.34 26.96 -1.67
CA ARG A 142 17.57 26.17 -1.49
C ARG A 142 17.32 24.79 -0.89
N GLY A 143 17.89 23.75 -1.50
CA GLY A 143 17.96 22.41 -0.90
C GLY A 143 18.75 22.42 0.41
N GLY A 144 18.33 21.61 1.37
CA GLY A 144 18.85 21.55 2.74
C GLY A 144 18.42 22.75 3.60
N GLU A 145 18.59 23.97 3.11
CA GLU A 145 18.34 25.19 3.90
C GLU A 145 16.86 25.58 3.98
N ASP A 146 16.11 25.54 2.87
CA ASP A 146 14.66 25.79 2.83
C ASP A 146 13.87 24.48 2.74
N LEU A 147 14.18 23.65 1.75
CA LEU A 147 13.55 22.36 1.52
C LEU A 147 14.48 21.24 2.03
N ARG A 148 14.04 20.46 3.02
CA ARG A 148 14.79 19.29 3.52
C ARG A 148 14.52 18.05 2.67
N TYR A 149 13.26 17.81 2.35
CA TYR A 149 12.80 16.65 1.58
C TYR A 149 11.55 16.99 0.76
N ALA A 150 11.30 16.22 -0.30
CA ALA A 150 10.01 16.14 -0.97
C ALA A 150 9.44 14.72 -0.83
N GLN A 151 8.22 14.60 -0.28
CA GLN A 151 7.42 13.37 -0.31
C GLN A 151 6.47 13.42 -1.51
N PHE A 152 6.45 12.34 -2.29
CA PHE A 152 5.58 12.15 -3.44
C PHE A 152 4.70 10.92 -3.18
N GLN A 153 3.38 11.06 -3.34
CA GLN A 153 2.41 9.97 -3.31
C GLN A 153 1.63 9.98 -4.64
N VAL A 154 1.89 9.00 -5.51
CA VAL A 154 1.20 8.85 -6.80
C VAL A 154 -0.14 8.17 -6.59
N GLU A 155 -1.18 8.75 -7.18
CA GLU A 155 -2.50 8.15 -7.42
C GLU A 155 -2.45 7.39 -8.75
N ARG A 156 -2.46 6.05 -8.72
CA ARG A 156 -2.25 5.25 -9.96
C ARG A 156 -3.37 5.42 -10.97
N SER A 157 -4.62 5.61 -10.50
CA SER A 157 -5.82 5.75 -11.33
C SER A 157 -5.83 7.02 -12.20
N THR A 158 -5.21 8.11 -11.74
CA THR A 158 -5.16 9.39 -12.47
C THR A 158 -3.76 9.82 -12.89
N GLY A 159 -2.71 9.14 -12.43
CA GLY A 159 -1.31 9.51 -12.60
C GLY A 159 -0.87 10.75 -11.80
N LYS A 160 -1.78 11.35 -11.01
CA LYS A 160 -1.53 12.57 -10.25
C LYS A 160 -0.69 12.30 -9.01
N VAL A 161 -0.01 13.34 -8.53
CA VAL A 161 0.87 13.25 -7.35
C VAL A 161 0.39 14.19 -6.25
N ALA A 162 0.21 13.67 -5.04
CA ALA A 162 0.20 14.49 -3.84
C ALA A 162 1.66 14.74 -3.41
N LEU A 163 2.03 16.02 -3.35
CA LEU A 163 3.34 16.49 -2.95
C LEU A 163 3.28 17.00 -1.51
N CYS A 164 4.19 16.57 -0.64
CA CYS A 164 4.43 17.23 0.64
C CYS A 164 5.87 17.76 0.70
N LEU A 165 6.00 19.08 0.79
CA LEU A 165 7.27 19.79 0.94
C LEU A 165 7.67 19.79 2.42
N VAL A 166 8.78 19.15 2.77
CA VAL A 166 9.30 19.15 4.14
C VAL A 166 10.19 20.37 4.33
N TRP A 167 9.69 21.38 5.04
CA TRP A 167 10.23 22.73 5.05
C TRP A 167 11.00 23.05 6.34
N ASN A 168 12.18 23.64 6.21
CA ASN A 168 13.12 23.89 7.31
C ASN A 168 12.84 25.20 8.06
N ARG A 169 11.56 25.50 8.29
CA ARG A 169 11.07 26.63 9.10
C ARG A 169 9.93 26.12 9.97
N GLU A 170 9.66 26.75 11.10
CA GLU A 170 8.67 26.23 12.07
C GLU A 170 7.23 26.60 11.68
N ASN A 171 7.05 27.63 10.84
CA ASN A 171 5.73 28.14 10.48
C ASN A 171 5.68 28.88 9.13
N ALA A 172 4.47 29.23 8.71
CA ALA A 172 4.19 29.92 7.45
C ALA A 172 4.75 31.35 7.37
N LYS A 173 4.98 32.05 8.49
CA LYS A 173 5.53 33.42 8.51
C LYS A 173 7.00 33.41 8.13
N GLU A 174 7.77 32.46 8.66
CA GLU A 174 9.18 32.24 8.30
C GLU A 174 9.36 31.69 6.88
N ALA A 175 8.42 30.86 6.41
CA ALA A 175 8.45 30.32 5.05
C ALA A 175 8.00 31.33 3.97
N ALA A 176 7.34 32.43 4.36
CA ALA A 176 6.73 33.42 3.47
C ALA A 176 7.65 34.02 2.38
N PRO A 177 8.97 34.21 2.57
CA PRO A 177 9.84 34.78 1.52
C PRO A 177 9.98 33.89 0.27
N VAL A 178 9.82 32.57 0.40
CA VAL A 178 10.15 31.59 -0.65
C VAL A 178 9.00 30.64 -0.95
N LEU A 179 8.38 30.03 0.06
CA LEU A 179 7.37 28.98 -0.12
C LEU A 179 6.16 29.41 -0.97
N PRO A 180 5.58 30.63 -0.81
CA PRO A 180 4.49 31.09 -1.68
C PRO A 180 4.90 31.22 -3.15
N ARG A 181 6.15 31.63 -3.42
CA ARG A 181 6.71 31.71 -4.79
C ARG A 181 6.86 30.31 -5.38
N LEU A 182 7.46 29.37 -4.64
CA LEU A 182 7.56 27.95 -5.05
C LEU A 182 6.18 27.33 -5.36
N VAL A 183 5.20 27.49 -4.46
CA VAL A 183 3.84 26.98 -4.68
C VAL A 183 3.17 27.63 -5.90
N SER A 184 3.48 28.89 -6.23
CA SER A 184 2.98 29.54 -7.45
C SER A 184 3.65 29.04 -8.75
N ARG A 185 4.86 28.48 -8.68
CA ARG A 185 5.55 27.82 -9.79
C ARG A 185 5.02 26.39 -9.99
N LEU A 186 4.81 25.66 -8.90
CA LEU A 186 4.24 24.31 -8.90
C LEU A 186 2.76 24.29 -9.34
N TRP A 187 1.96 25.25 -8.86
CA TRP A 187 0.52 25.36 -9.18
C TRP A 187 0.16 26.77 -9.72
N PRO A 188 0.57 27.12 -10.96
CA PRO A 188 0.32 28.42 -11.54
C PRO A 188 -1.16 28.59 -11.94
N ARG A 189 -1.75 29.75 -11.67
CA ARG A 189 -3.18 30.02 -11.89
C ARG A 189 -3.64 30.02 -13.36
N LYS A 190 -2.74 30.22 -14.32
CA LYS A 190 -3.08 30.46 -15.75
C LYS A 190 -2.69 29.32 -16.71
N ASN A 191 -2.08 28.24 -16.24
CA ASN A 191 -1.69 27.10 -17.09
C ASN A 191 -2.46 25.84 -16.67
N LYS A 192 -3.31 25.31 -17.56
CA LYS A 192 -4.08 24.09 -17.31
C LYS A 192 -3.21 22.82 -17.25
N LYS A 193 -2.15 22.74 -18.06
CA LYS A 193 -1.28 21.55 -18.12
C LYS A 193 -0.57 21.25 -16.79
N THR A 194 -0.24 22.27 -16.02
CA THR A 194 0.32 22.12 -14.66
C THR A 194 -0.70 21.69 -13.60
N HIS A 195 -2.00 21.66 -13.89
CA HIS A 195 -3.02 21.08 -13.00
C HIS A 195 -3.24 19.58 -13.29
N GLU A 196 -2.54 19.03 -14.29
CA GLU A 196 -2.53 17.61 -14.62
C GLU A 196 -1.53 16.83 -13.76
N THR A 197 -0.41 17.44 -13.33
CA THR A 197 0.60 16.78 -12.46
C THR A 197 0.12 16.53 -11.03
N TRP A 198 -0.53 17.52 -10.41
CA TRP A 198 -0.74 17.53 -8.95
C TRP A 198 -2.16 17.16 -8.55
N ALA A 199 -2.27 16.23 -7.59
CA ALA A 199 -3.47 16.00 -6.79
C ALA A 199 -3.60 17.08 -5.70
N SER A 200 -2.49 17.34 -5.02
CA SER A 200 -2.39 18.31 -3.93
C SER A 200 -0.94 18.73 -3.68
N ILE A 201 -0.80 19.88 -3.01
CA ILE A 201 0.47 20.36 -2.46
C ILE A 201 0.25 20.65 -0.98
N TRP A 202 1.03 19.98 -0.16
CA TRP A 202 1.13 20.11 1.28
C TRP A 202 2.50 20.68 1.65
N VAL A 203 2.59 21.22 2.87
CA VAL A 203 3.85 21.47 3.57
C VAL A 203 3.84 20.75 4.91
N ASN A 204 4.97 20.18 5.29
CA ASN A 204 5.26 19.76 6.66
C ASN A 204 6.33 20.72 7.21
N TYR A 205 5.98 21.54 8.19
CA TYR A 205 6.93 22.45 8.84
C TYR A 205 7.85 21.70 9.80
N ARG A 206 9.01 22.26 10.11
CA ARG A 206 9.92 21.72 11.11
C ARG A 206 9.26 21.79 12.49
N GLY A 207 9.18 20.65 13.18
CA GLY A 207 8.70 20.60 14.56
C GLY A 207 9.67 21.28 15.53
N SER A 208 9.12 22.05 16.46
CA SER A 208 9.85 22.67 17.58
C SER A 208 10.57 21.60 18.42
N GLY A 209 11.89 21.73 18.56
CA GLY A 209 12.76 20.78 19.26
C GLY A 209 13.88 20.20 18.39
N GLY A 210 13.65 20.06 17.08
CA GLY A 210 14.64 19.52 16.14
C GLY A 210 14.88 18.00 16.23
N GLY A 211 15.73 17.48 15.34
CA GLY A 211 16.06 16.06 15.25
C GLY A 211 16.07 15.52 13.81
N ASN A 212 16.44 14.25 13.67
CA ASN A 212 16.61 13.59 12.38
C ASN A 212 15.29 13.11 11.74
N ALA A 213 14.15 13.30 12.42
CA ALA A 213 12.83 13.04 11.86
C ALA A 213 12.61 13.83 10.56
N ILE A 214 12.11 13.13 9.54
CA ILE A 214 11.74 13.73 8.25
C ILE A 214 10.48 14.58 8.45
N LEU A 215 9.42 13.97 8.98
CA LEU A 215 8.11 14.58 9.17
C LEU A 215 7.86 14.87 10.65
N ALA A 216 7.38 16.06 10.98
CA ALA A 216 6.83 16.37 12.30
C ALA A 216 5.31 16.10 12.29
N PRO A 217 4.76 15.16 13.11
CA PRO A 217 3.38 14.67 12.97
C PRO A 217 2.29 15.75 12.95
N ASN A 218 2.42 16.79 13.78
CA ASN A 218 1.39 17.82 13.94
C ASN A 218 1.60 19.07 13.04
N ALA A 219 2.61 19.04 12.18
CA ALA A 219 3.10 20.21 11.43
C ALA A 219 2.65 20.29 9.95
N PHE A 220 1.74 19.41 9.52
CA PHE A 220 1.22 19.40 8.15
C PHE A 220 0.19 20.50 7.90
N ARG A 221 0.25 21.15 6.74
CA ARG A 221 -0.79 22.08 6.24
C ARG A 221 -1.01 21.88 4.75
N LEU A 222 -2.27 21.71 4.33
CA LEU A 222 -2.67 21.67 2.93
C LEU A 222 -2.54 23.08 2.34
N LEU A 223 -1.88 23.21 1.19
CA LEU A 223 -1.70 24.48 0.48
C LEU A 223 -2.55 24.57 -0.79
N ARG A 224 -2.67 23.48 -1.56
CA ARG A 224 -3.47 23.41 -2.81
C ARG A 224 -4.01 21.99 -3.04
N GLY A 225 -5.10 21.88 -3.79
CA GLY A 225 -5.70 20.60 -4.20
C GLY A 225 -6.60 19.98 -3.13
N ARG A 226 -6.88 18.68 -3.26
CA ARG A 226 -7.68 17.90 -2.31
C ARG A 226 -6.84 17.44 -1.11
N GLU A 227 -7.50 17.07 -0.02
CA GLU A 227 -6.83 16.66 1.21
C GLU A 227 -6.21 15.24 1.09
N PHE A 228 -6.93 14.32 0.45
CA PHE A 228 -6.55 12.90 0.33
C PHE A 228 -6.11 12.53 -1.10
N VAL A 229 -5.42 11.39 -1.23
CA VAL A 229 -5.21 10.62 -2.46
C VAL A 229 -6.17 9.44 -2.41
N GLU A 230 -6.91 9.20 -3.49
CA GLU A 230 -7.91 8.11 -3.57
C GLU A 230 -7.35 7.00 -4.46
N GLU A 231 -7.11 5.83 -3.89
CA GLU A 231 -6.33 4.78 -4.56
C GLU A 231 -7.04 3.42 -4.46
N LYS A 232 -7.37 2.82 -5.62
CA LYS A 232 -7.81 1.43 -5.69
C LYS A 232 -6.62 0.50 -5.50
N LEU A 233 -6.73 -0.47 -4.60
CA LEU A 233 -5.63 -1.40 -4.31
C LEU A 233 -5.46 -2.42 -5.45
N PHE A 234 -6.56 -2.99 -5.94
CA PHE A 234 -6.58 -4.06 -6.94
C PHE A 234 -6.85 -3.56 -8.36
N SER A 235 -6.45 -4.35 -9.36
CA SER A 235 -6.59 -4.04 -10.79
C SER A 235 -7.21 -5.18 -11.61
N SER A 236 -7.57 -6.29 -10.97
CA SER A 236 -8.15 -7.50 -11.59
C SER A 236 -9.25 -8.07 -10.68
N PRO A 237 -10.39 -8.54 -11.22
CA PRO A 237 -11.47 -9.12 -10.43
C PRO A 237 -11.05 -10.34 -9.61
N SER A 238 -11.57 -10.47 -8.38
CA SER A 238 -11.43 -11.67 -7.54
C SER A 238 -12.65 -11.83 -6.64
N ASP A 239 -13.07 -13.08 -6.42
CA ASP A 239 -14.08 -13.46 -5.41
C ASP A 239 -13.55 -13.32 -3.97
N LEU A 240 -12.27 -13.01 -3.75
CA LEU A 240 -11.66 -12.96 -2.42
C LEU A 240 -11.73 -11.60 -1.73
N VAL A 241 -11.72 -10.52 -2.51
CA VAL A 241 -11.52 -9.15 -2.03
C VAL A 241 -12.40 -8.15 -2.77
N ASP A 242 -12.65 -7.01 -2.16
CA ASP A 242 -13.35 -5.89 -2.78
C ASP A 242 -12.45 -5.16 -3.78
N THR A 243 -12.55 -5.55 -5.05
CA THR A 243 -11.73 -4.98 -6.12
C THR A 243 -12.08 -3.53 -6.50
N ASP A 244 -13.21 -3.02 -6.00
CA ASP A 244 -13.63 -1.63 -6.16
C ASP A 244 -13.45 -0.79 -4.88
N LEU A 245 -12.74 -1.31 -3.88
CA LEU A 245 -12.29 -0.53 -2.72
C LEU A 245 -11.35 0.59 -3.15
N GLU A 246 -11.74 1.81 -2.84
CA GLU A 246 -10.96 3.03 -3.02
C GLU A 246 -10.51 3.50 -1.63
N LEU A 247 -9.20 3.52 -1.41
CA LEU A 247 -8.58 3.85 -0.12
C LEU A 247 -8.11 5.30 -0.12
N SER A 248 -8.59 6.08 0.85
CA SER A 248 -8.17 7.46 1.07
C SER A 248 -6.86 7.54 1.85
N PHE A 249 -5.90 8.34 1.38
CA PHE A 249 -4.61 8.54 2.04
C PHE A 249 -4.29 10.03 2.22
N SER A 250 -4.07 10.45 3.47
CA SER A 250 -3.43 11.74 3.79
C SER A 250 -1.90 11.61 3.78
N PRO A 251 -1.11 12.71 3.77
CA PRO A 251 0.35 12.61 3.90
C PRO A 251 0.82 12.27 5.34
N GLN A 252 -0.11 12.17 6.30
CA GLN A 252 0.10 11.90 7.71
C GLN A 252 -0.01 10.41 8.08
N VAL A 253 -0.70 9.61 7.26
CA VAL A 253 -0.84 8.16 7.47
C VAL A 253 0.28 7.38 6.75
N PHE A 254 0.47 6.13 7.18
CA PHE A 254 1.27 5.20 6.39
C PHE A 254 0.55 4.81 5.09
N ARG A 255 1.34 4.49 4.07
CA ARG A 255 0.89 3.99 2.77
C ARG A 255 1.98 3.08 2.23
N GLN A 256 1.63 1.89 1.78
CA GLN A 256 2.60 0.96 1.20
C GLN A 256 3.23 1.56 -0.07
N ALA A 257 4.55 1.44 -0.19
CA ALA A 257 5.30 2.09 -1.28
C ALA A 257 5.29 1.28 -2.58
N ASN A 258 5.00 -0.03 -2.51
CA ASN A 258 4.69 -0.91 -3.64
C ASN A 258 3.27 -1.45 -3.46
N LEU A 259 2.30 -0.79 -4.10
CA LEU A 259 0.89 -1.16 -3.95
C LEU A 259 0.53 -2.46 -4.69
N ASP A 260 1.24 -2.81 -5.76
CA ASP A 260 0.98 -4.03 -6.54
C ASP A 260 1.48 -5.29 -5.80
N ALA A 261 2.63 -5.20 -5.12
CA ALA A 261 3.09 -6.26 -4.23
C ALA A 261 2.21 -6.40 -2.97
N PHE A 262 1.75 -5.28 -2.40
CA PHE A 262 0.81 -5.29 -1.27
C PHE A 262 -0.56 -5.87 -1.66
N ALA A 263 -1.12 -5.48 -2.80
CA ALA A 263 -2.36 -6.06 -3.33
C ALA A 263 -2.24 -7.60 -3.50
N ARG A 264 -1.08 -8.08 -3.96
CA ARG A 264 -0.83 -9.52 -4.08
C ARG A 264 -0.73 -10.21 -2.72
N LEU A 265 -0.10 -9.60 -1.72
CA LEU A 265 -0.09 -10.13 -0.34
C LEU A 265 -1.50 -10.18 0.25
N VAL A 266 -2.33 -9.14 0.07
CA VAL A 266 -3.73 -9.13 0.54
C VAL A 266 -4.57 -10.20 -0.16
N LEU A 267 -4.35 -10.48 -1.45
CA LEU A 267 -5.00 -11.60 -2.16
C LEU A 267 -4.59 -12.98 -1.63
N ASP A 268 -3.31 -13.20 -1.37
CA ASP A 268 -2.84 -14.47 -0.81
C ASP A 268 -3.29 -14.65 0.67
N LEU A 269 -3.35 -13.55 1.44
CA LEU A 269 -3.92 -13.48 2.80
C LEU A 269 -5.42 -13.79 2.80
N ALA A 270 -6.20 -13.22 1.88
CA ALA A 270 -7.65 -13.34 1.84
C ALA A 270 -8.15 -14.78 1.70
N ARG A 271 -7.31 -15.69 1.18
CA ARG A 271 -7.57 -17.13 1.15
C ARG A 271 -7.67 -17.76 2.54
N TRP A 272 -7.07 -17.15 3.55
CA TRP A 272 -7.03 -17.68 4.93
C TRP A 272 -8.12 -17.10 5.84
N VAL A 273 -8.97 -16.19 5.34
CA VAL A 273 -10.09 -15.59 6.09
C VAL A 273 -11.41 -16.23 5.66
N PRO A 274 -12.14 -16.93 6.56
CA PRO A 274 -13.41 -17.58 6.24
C PRO A 274 -14.54 -16.59 5.90
N ASP A 275 -15.51 -17.06 5.11
CA ASP A 275 -16.77 -16.33 4.91
C ASP A 275 -17.54 -16.22 6.24
N GLY A 276 -18.08 -15.03 6.53
CA GLY A 276 -18.87 -14.76 7.73
C GLY A 276 -18.07 -14.64 9.03
N ALA A 277 -16.74 -14.70 8.99
CA ALA A 277 -15.90 -14.56 10.17
C ALA A 277 -15.98 -13.16 10.80
N ILE A 278 -15.90 -13.09 12.13
CA ILE A 278 -15.61 -11.85 12.86
C ILE A 278 -14.10 -11.62 12.82
N VAL A 279 -13.66 -10.49 12.26
CA VAL A 279 -12.23 -10.16 12.09
C VAL A 279 -11.84 -8.98 12.97
N CYS A 280 -10.78 -9.15 13.74
CA CYS A 280 -10.04 -8.05 14.38
C CYS A 280 -8.73 -7.81 13.58
N GLU A 281 -8.46 -6.56 13.20
CA GLU A 281 -7.25 -6.11 12.50
C GLU A 281 -6.53 -5.05 13.34
N LEU A 282 -5.40 -5.42 13.95
CA LEU A 282 -4.54 -4.49 14.69
C LEU A 282 -3.43 -3.96 13.77
N TYR A 283 -2.99 -2.72 14.02
CA TYR A 283 -2.05 -2.00 13.15
C TYR A 283 -2.62 -1.77 11.73
N ALA A 284 -3.95 -1.60 11.64
CA ALA A 284 -4.71 -1.58 10.39
C ALA A 284 -4.35 -0.42 9.45
N GLY A 285 -3.70 0.63 9.95
CA GLY A 285 -3.56 1.90 9.26
C GLY A 285 -4.93 2.39 8.78
N VAL A 286 -5.10 2.56 7.47
CA VAL A 286 -6.38 2.99 6.86
C VAL A 286 -7.41 1.85 6.70
N GLY A 287 -7.21 0.69 7.36
CA GLY A 287 -8.01 -0.54 7.21
C GLY A 287 -7.83 -1.24 5.88
N ALA A 288 -6.62 -1.17 5.31
CA ALA A 288 -6.38 -1.58 3.92
C ALA A 288 -6.57 -3.10 3.71
N ILE A 289 -6.36 -3.93 4.75
CA ILE A 289 -6.62 -5.38 4.67
C ILE A 289 -8.09 -5.66 5.03
N GLY A 290 -8.57 -5.16 6.17
CA GLY A 290 -9.93 -5.39 6.64
C GLY A 290 -11.03 -4.92 5.68
N LEU A 291 -10.95 -3.68 5.19
CA LEU A 291 -11.93 -3.15 4.23
C LEU A 291 -11.89 -3.91 2.88
N SER A 292 -10.73 -4.47 2.50
CA SER A 292 -10.62 -5.33 1.32
C SER A 292 -11.38 -6.66 1.50
N LEU A 293 -11.59 -7.12 2.73
CA LEU A 293 -12.29 -8.36 3.05
C LEU A 293 -13.78 -8.14 3.38
N ARG A 294 -14.15 -6.94 3.85
CA ARG A 294 -15.45 -6.56 4.42
C ARG A 294 -16.70 -7.14 3.72
N PRO A 295 -16.82 -7.20 2.38
CA PRO A 295 -18.04 -7.74 1.74
C PRO A 295 -18.31 -9.23 2.00
N ARG A 296 -17.35 -9.95 2.61
CA ARG A 296 -17.46 -11.38 2.95
C ARG A 296 -17.43 -11.66 4.46
N LEU A 297 -17.23 -10.66 5.30
CA LEU A 297 -17.10 -10.83 6.76
C LEU A 297 -18.47 -10.84 7.46
N GLY A 298 -18.49 -11.35 8.69
CA GLY A 298 -19.63 -11.19 9.60
C GLY A 298 -19.60 -9.86 10.34
N GLU A 299 -18.40 -9.40 10.70
CA GLU A 299 -18.09 -8.15 11.40
C GLU A 299 -16.61 -7.82 11.17
N LEU A 300 -16.26 -6.53 11.12
CA LEU A 300 -14.88 -6.05 11.04
C LEU A 300 -14.58 -5.06 12.17
N ARG A 301 -13.47 -5.27 12.88
CA ARG A 301 -12.94 -4.36 13.89
C ARG A 301 -11.50 -4.01 13.52
N CYS A 302 -11.19 -2.73 13.35
CA CYS A 302 -9.85 -2.26 12.99
C CYS A 302 -9.27 -1.34 14.07
N SER A 303 -7.95 -1.34 14.29
CA SER A 303 -7.30 -0.35 15.16
C SER A 303 -5.95 0.14 14.63
N ASP A 304 -5.63 1.40 14.92
CA ASP A 304 -4.30 1.98 14.70
C ASP A 304 -4.04 3.14 15.66
N GLY A 305 -2.82 3.24 16.21
CA GLY A 305 -2.42 4.32 17.11
C GLY A 305 -2.27 5.69 16.43
N ASN A 306 -2.27 5.77 15.10
CA ASN A 306 -2.18 7.04 14.38
C ASN A 306 -3.55 7.76 14.34
N PRO A 307 -3.74 8.92 15.00
CA PRO A 307 -5.02 9.63 15.04
C PRO A 307 -5.42 10.28 13.70
N HIS A 308 -4.68 10.03 12.62
CA HIS A 308 -5.05 10.42 11.26
C HIS A 308 -5.52 9.23 10.40
N ALA A 309 -5.43 8.00 10.94
CA ALA A 309 -5.84 6.76 10.28
C ALA A 309 -7.37 6.60 10.27
N GLU A 310 -8.02 6.82 11.41
CA GLU A 310 -9.49 6.77 11.59
C GLU A 310 -10.22 7.51 10.46
N ARG A 311 -9.94 8.80 10.25
CA ARG A 311 -10.60 9.60 9.19
C ARG A 311 -10.32 9.11 7.76
N CYS A 312 -9.24 8.36 7.52
CA CYS A 312 -8.96 7.74 6.23
C CYS A 312 -9.80 6.46 6.04
N PHE A 313 -9.88 5.62 7.07
CA PHE A 313 -10.78 4.46 7.15
C PHE A 313 -12.24 4.87 6.95
N ASP A 314 -12.67 5.90 7.66
CA ASP A 314 -14.03 6.45 7.70
C ASP A 314 -14.52 6.94 6.32
N LEU A 315 -13.59 7.38 5.45
CA LEU A 315 -13.88 7.76 4.06
C LEU A 315 -13.99 6.52 3.16
N ALA A 316 -13.05 5.58 3.25
CA ALA A 316 -13.05 4.35 2.46
C ALA A 316 -14.26 3.45 2.79
N ALA A 317 -14.60 3.29 4.07
CA ALA A 317 -15.74 2.52 4.54
C ALA A 317 -17.08 3.09 4.02
N ARG A 318 -17.25 4.42 4.05
CA ARG A 318 -18.45 5.09 3.51
C ARG A 318 -18.51 5.05 1.98
N ALA A 319 -17.37 5.13 1.30
CA ALA A 319 -17.29 4.96 -0.16
C ALA A 319 -17.67 3.53 -0.58
N GLN A 320 -17.34 2.53 0.24
CA GLN A 320 -17.73 1.13 0.07
C GLN A 320 -19.23 0.91 0.33
N GLU A 321 -19.78 1.51 1.39
CA GLU A 321 -21.23 1.50 1.70
C GLU A 321 -22.08 2.15 0.60
N ALA A 322 -21.60 3.26 0.02
CA ALA A 322 -22.31 3.98 -1.04
C ALA A 322 -22.48 3.18 -2.36
N ARG A 323 -21.86 1.99 -2.48
CA ARG A 323 -21.92 1.13 -3.68
C ARG A 323 -22.32 -0.32 -3.41
N ALA A 324 -22.66 -0.69 -2.18
CA ALA A 324 -22.97 -2.08 -1.82
C ALA A 324 -24.23 -2.17 -0.94
N ASP A 325 -25.26 -2.87 -1.43
CA ASP A 325 -26.57 -2.99 -0.75
C ASP A 325 -26.49 -3.60 0.67
N ARG A 326 -25.45 -4.41 0.93
CA ARG A 326 -25.21 -5.09 2.20
C ARG A 326 -23.70 -5.28 2.43
N LEU A 327 -23.25 -4.91 3.61
CA LEU A 327 -21.90 -5.13 4.16
C LEU A 327 -22.05 -5.51 5.64
N CYS A 328 -21.00 -6.05 6.25
CA CYS A 328 -20.94 -6.13 7.71
C CYS A 328 -20.73 -4.74 8.35
N GLU A 329 -20.99 -4.66 9.65
CA GLU A 329 -20.52 -3.54 10.46
C GLU A 329 -18.98 -3.49 10.43
N ALA A 330 -18.42 -2.28 10.43
CA ALA A 330 -16.99 -2.03 10.40
C ALA A 330 -16.65 -0.91 11.39
N SER A 331 -15.96 -1.24 12.48
CA SER A 331 -15.54 -0.28 13.50
C SER A 331 -14.07 0.10 13.37
N PHE A 332 -13.70 1.24 13.94
CA PHE A 332 -12.31 1.67 14.06
C PHE A 332 -12.02 2.20 15.48
N LEU A 333 -10.96 1.70 16.11
CA LEU A 333 -10.45 2.24 17.37
C LEU A 333 -9.13 2.99 17.13
N PRO A 334 -9.06 4.32 17.36
CA PRO A 334 -7.81 5.09 17.30
C PRO A 334 -6.98 4.87 18.57
N LEU A 335 -6.53 3.63 18.78
CA LEU A 335 -5.81 3.13 19.94
C LEU A 335 -4.58 2.33 19.52
N GLU A 336 -3.54 2.34 20.36
CA GLU A 336 -2.39 1.43 20.22
C GLU A 336 -2.85 -0.02 20.41
N ALA A 337 -2.11 -0.95 19.80
CA ALA A 337 -2.53 -2.35 19.68
C ALA A 337 -2.80 -3.09 21.01
N PRO A 338 -2.08 -2.85 22.14
CA PRO A 338 -2.42 -3.46 23.43
C PRO A 338 -3.82 -3.08 23.94
N ASP A 339 -4.16 -1.80 23.94
CA ASP A 339 -5.46 -1.30 24.42
C ASP A 339 -6.61 -1.76 23.49
N ALA A 340 -6.35 -1.79 22.18
CA ALA A 340 -7.32 -2.28 21.21
C ALA A 340 -7.53 -3.80 21.26
N PHE A 341 -6.47 -4.59 21.47
CA PHE A 341 -6.57 -6.05 21.61
C PHE A 341 -7.49 -6.44 22.77
N ASP A 342 -7.37 -5.76 23.92
CA ASP A 342 -8.19 -6.02 25.11
C ASP A 342 -9.68 -5.68 24.93
N LEU A 343 -10.02 -4.85 23.93
CA LEU A 343 -11.40 -4.46 23.61
C LEU A 343 -11.99 -5.29 22.46
N ASP A 344 -11.28 -5.40 21.33
CA ASP A 344 -11.83 -5.90 20.06
C ASP A 344 -11.47 -7.36 19.73
N ALA A 345 -10.40 -7.93 20.29
CA ALA A 345 -10.08 -9.35 20.08
C ALA A 345 -11.09 -10.32 20.72
N PRO A 346 -11.69 -10.03 21.90
CA PRO A 346 -12.76 -10.86 22.48
C PRO A 346 -13.97 -10.99 21.54
N GLY A 347 -14.21 -12.23 21.09
CA GLY A 347 -15.32 -12.60 20.21
C GLY A 347 -14.95 -12.71 18.74
N ALA A 348 -13.72 -12.36 18.34
CA ALA A 348 -13.26 -12.53 16.97
C ALA A 348 -12.93 -13.99 16.63
N ASP A 349 -13.17 -14.41 15.38
CA ASP A 349 -12.75 -15.71 14.85
C ASP A 349 -11.30 -15.69 14.33
N VAL A 350 -10.88 -14.53 13.80
CA VAL A 350 -9.60 -14.30 13.14
C VAL A 350 -9.01 -12.99 13.64
N LEU A 351 -7.73 -13.02 14.03
CA LEU A 351 -6.92 -11.85 14.28
C LEU A 351 -5.94 -11.63 13.12
N ILE A 352 -5.89 -10.41 12.59
CA ILE A 352 -4.91 -9.95 11.60
C ILE A 352 -4.01 -8.91 12.27
N VAL A 353 -2.71 -8.99 12.04
CA VAL A 353 -1.72 -8.02 12.53
C VAL A 353 -0.72 -7.66 11.41
N ASP A 354 -0.47 -6.36 11.17
CA ASP A 354 0.63 -5.86 10.32
C ASP A 354 1.56 -4.92 11.13
N PRO A 355 2.22 -5.42 12.20
CA PRO A 355 2.99 -4.58 13.10
C PRO A 355 4.20 -3.89 12.44
N PRO A 356 4.59 -2.71 12.95
CA PRO A 356 5.84 -2.07 12.54
C PRO A 356 7.07 -2.95 12.82
N ARG A 357 8.22 -2.61 12.24
CA ARG A 357 9.50 -3.37 12.28
C ARG A 357 10.01 -3.84 13.65
N ARG A 358 9.42 -3.39 14.78
CA ARG A 358 9.67 -3.90 16.13
C ARG A 358 9.00 -5.26 16.41
N GLY A 359 8.14 -5.74 15.52
CA GLY A 359 7.25 -6.90 15.74
C GLY A 359 6.03 -6.51 16.56
N LEU A 360 5.32 -7.50 17.08
CA LEU A 360 4.23 -7.27 18.03
C LEU A 360 4.73 -6.52 19.27
N ASP A 361 3.82 -5.75 19.86
CA ASP A 361 4.05 -5.17 21.19
C ASP A 361 4.03 -6.28 22.26
N PRO A 362 4.92 -6.23 23.27
CA PRO A 362 5.11 -7.33 24.21
C PRO A 362 3.84 -7.81 24.89
N GLU A 363 2.93 -6.90 25.22
CA GLU A 363 1.65 -7.14 25.87
C GLU A 363 0.70 -7.95 24.98
N VAL A 364 0.67 -7.66 23.68
CA VAL A 364 -0.13 -8.40 22.69
C VAL A 364 0.45 -9.81 22.48
N LEU A 365 1.78 -9.93 22.41
CA LEU A 365 2.46 -11.22 22.29
C LEU A 365 2.29 -12.08 23.56
N GLU A 366 2.34 -11.48 24.74
CA GLU A 366 2.08 -12.15 26.01
C GLU A 366 0.63 -12.64 26.04
N ALA A 367 -0.37 -11.76 25.80
CA ALA A 367 -1.77 -12.17 25.79
C ALA A 367 -2.06 -13.28 24.76
N LEU A 368 -1.47 -13.22 23.57
CA LEU A 368 -1.58 -14.28 22.56
C LEU A 368 -0.98 -15.63 22.99
N THR A 369 -0.08 -15.66 23.97
CA THR A 369 0.65 -16.87 24.41
C THR A 369 0.27 -17.35 25.81
N THR A 370 -0.24 -16.49 26.69
CA THR A 370 -0.57 -16.81 28.09
C THR A 370 -2.07 -16.78 28.38
N ASP A 371 -2.80 -15.77 27.91
CA ASP A 371 -4.23 -15.57 28.19
C ASP A 371 -5.11 -16.46 27.29
N ASP A 372 -5.77 -17.48 27.86
CA ASP A 372 -6.65 -18.38 27.10
C ASP A 372 -8.08 -17.86 26.92
N ASP A 373 -8.49 -16.87 27.72
CA ASP A 373 -9.85 -16.32 27.74
C ASP A 373 -10.01 -15.21 26.69
N LYS A 374 -9.07 -14.26 26.60
CA LYS A 374 -9.07 -13.23 25.53
C LYS A 374 -9.03 -13.87 24.16
N VAL A 375 -8.20 -14.90 23.97
CA VAL A 375 -8.09 -15.64 22.69
C VAL A 375 -9.06 -16.81 22.57
N ALA A 376 -10.02 -17.01 23.50
CA ALA A 376 -10.95 -18.14 23.52
C ALA A 376 -11.71 -18.34 22.20
N SER A 377 -12.12 -17.21 21.62
CA SER A 377 -12.88 -17.07 20.37
C SER A 377 -12.01 -17.24 19.12
N LEU A 378 -10.75 -16.80 19.17
CA LEU A 378 -9.84 -16.88 18.04
C LEU A 378 -9.55 -18.34 17.62
N SER A 379 -9.79 -18.59 16.34
CA SER A 379 -9.42 -19.84 15.65
C SER A 379 -8.09 -19.71 14.91
N ARG A 380 -7.78 -18.49 14.44
CA ARG A 380 -6.66 -18.19 13.54
C ARG A 380 -6.03 -16.83 13.83
N LEU A 381 -4.71 -16.78 13.70
CA LEU A 381 -3.90 -15.57 13.68
C LEU A 381 -3.23 -15.47 12.31
N ILE A 382 -3.34 -14.32 11.65
CA ILE A 382 -2.60 -13.96 10.44
C ILE A 382 -1.65 -12.83 10.78
N TYR A 383 -0.36 -13.05 10.54
CA TYR A 383 0.72 -12.11 10.82
C TYR A 383 1.33 -11.68 9.48
N VAL A 384 1.30 -10.38 9.19
CA VAL A 384 2.09 -9.71 8.14
C VAL A 384 3.27 -9.00 8.82
N SER A 385 4.50 -9.15 8.30
CA SER A 385 5.69 -8.59 8.97
C SER A 385 6.70 -7.97 8.01
N CYS A 386 6.98 -6.69 8.24
CA CYS A 386 8.02 -5.90 7.57
C CYS A 386 9.43 -6.02 8.16
N GLY A 387 9.66 -6.99 9.06
CA GLY A 387 10.94 -7.21 9.75
C GLY A 387 11.13 -8.65 10.19
N PHE A 388 11.88 -9.44 9.41
CA PHE A 388 12.04 -10.88 9.64
C PHE A 388 12.61 -11.24 11.02
N ASP A 389 13.53 -10.45 11.58
CA ASP A 389 14.15 -10.76 12.88
C ASP A 389 13.16 -10.61 14.06
N ALA A 390 12.25 -9.65 13.97
CA ALA A 390 11.16 -9.49 14.94
C ALA A 390 10.10 -10.58 14.77
N PHE A 391 9.80 -10.96 13.52
CA PHE A 391 8.94 -12.11 13.25
C PHE A 391 9.55 -13.44 13.74
N GLU A 392 10.86 -13.67 13.61
CA GLU A 392 11.51 -14.89 14.09
C GLU A 392 11.48 -14.99 15.64
N ARG A 393 11.58 -13.85 16.33
CA ARG A 393 11.35 -13.72 17.78
C ARG A 393 9.91 -14.09 18.13
N ASP A 394 8.92 -13.47 17.49
CA ASP A 394 7.51 -13.64 17.83
C ASP A 394 7.01 -15.06 17.49
N LEU A 395 7.46 -15.61 16.36
CA LEU A 395 7.27 -17.01 15.95
C LEU A 395 7.76 -18.00 17.02
N ALA A 396 8.88 -17.72 17.69
CA ALA A 396 9.43 -18.60 18.72
C ALA A 396 8.58 -18.62 20.01
N ALA A 397 7.85 -17.53 20.29
CA ALA A 397 6.90 -17.45 21.41
C ALA A 397 5.51 -17.98 21.06
N LEU A 398 5.01 -17.70 19.84
CA LEU A 398 3.70 -18.18 19.36
C LEU A 398 3.68 -19.70 19.13
N ALA A 399 4.73 -20.24 18.46
CA ALA A 399 4.81 -21.63 18.02
C ALA A 399 6.05 -22.38 18.57
N PRO A 400 6.24 -22.48 19.90
CA PRO A 400 7.35 -23.21 20.50
C PRO A 400 7.27 -24.72 20.24
N GLN A 401 8.41 -25.41 20.28
CA GLN A 401 8.48 -26.87 20.00
C GLN A 401 7.67 -27.76 20.95
N LYS A 402 7.18 -27.22 22.08
CA LYS A 402 6.35 -27.92 23.07
C LYS A 402 5.24 -26.98 23.53
N ASN A 403 4.05 -27.53 23.75
CA ASN A 403 2.87 -26.83 24.31
C ASN A 403 2.42 -25.56 23.53
N ALA A 404 2.71 -25.46 22.23
CA ALA A 404 2.31 -24.32 21.42
C ALA A 404 0.79 -24.13 21.36
N LYS A 405 0.30 -22.95 21.77
CA LYS A 405 -1.09 -22.54 21.56
C LYS A 405 -1.39 -22.32 20.06
N TRP A 406 -0.40 -21.89 19.29
CA TRP A 406 -0.49 -21.60 17.86
C TRP A 406 0.39 -22.52 17.03
N LYS A 407 -0.15 -23.09 15.96
CA LYS A 407 0.61 -23.87 14.97
C LYS A 407 0.70 -23.10 13.67
N LEU A 408 1.93 -22.80 13.22
CA LEU A 408 2.17 -22.30 11.87
C LEU A 408 1.67 -23.33 10.83
N VAL A 409 0.69 -22.94 10.01
CA VAL A 409 0.11 -23.79 8.96
C VAL A 409 0.48 -23.33 7.56
N HIS A 410 0.78 -22.04 7.38
CA HIS A 410 1.27 -21.48 6.13
C HIS A 410 2.22 -20.32 6.41
N ALA A 411 3.25 -20.18 5.58
CA ALA A 411 3.93 -18.91 5.37
C ALA A 411 4.31 -18.75 3.88
N GLN A 412 4.54 -17.49 3.52
CA GLN A 412 4.94 -17.00 2.20
C GLN A 412 5.77 -15.72 2.42
N ALA A 413 6.80 -15.52 1.61
CA ALA A 413 7.65 -14.34 1.64
C ALA A 413 7.35 -13.46 0.42
N HIS A 414 7.32 -12.14 0.59
CA HIS A 414 7.03 -11.18 -0.46
C HIS A 414 8.12 -10.10 -0.51
N VAL A 415 8.78 -9.96 -1.65
CA VAL A 415 9.79 -8.92 -1.89
C VAL A 415 9.07 -7.69 -2.44
N PHE A 416 8.51 -6.87 -1.55
CA PHE A 416 7.85 -5.60 -1.91
C PHE A 416 8.83 -4.58 -2.48
N PHE A 417 10.10 -4.67 -2.10
CA PHE A 417 11.13 -3.69 -2.46
C PHE A 417 12.29 -4.38 -3.20
N PRO A 418 12.07 -4.89 -4.44
CA PRO A 418 13.14 -5.42 -5.26
C PRO A 418 14.29 -4.42 -5.36
N GLY A 419 15.51 -4.91 -5.19
CA GLY A 419 16.70 -4.07 -5.01
C GLY A 419 17.19 -3.98 -3.58
N SER A 420 16.38 -4.33 -2.58
CA SER A 420 16.78 -4.36 -1.16
C SER A 420 16.84 -5.78 -0.60
N ASP A 421 17.31 -5.93 0.64
CA ASP A 421 17.18 -7.18 1.42
C ASP A 421 15.92 -7.18 2.33
N HIS A 422 14.92 -6.35 2.04
CA HIS A 422 13.66 -6.36 2.76
C HIS A 422 12.71 -7.43 2.20
N VAL A 423 12.22 -8.28 3.10
CA VAL A 423 11.22 -9.31 2.84
C VAL A 423 10.06 -9.11 3.79
N GLU A 424 8.89 -8.87 3.23
CA GLU A 424 7.62 -8.91 3.96
C GLU A 424 7.23 -10.38 4.14
N THR A 425 6.82 -10.80 5.33
CA THR A 425 6.44 -12.19 5.62
C THR A 425 4.96 -12.28 5.94
N LEU A 426 4.22 -13.06 5.15
CA LEU A 426 2.86 -13.50 5.47
C LEU A 426 2.96 -14.85 6.19
N ALA A 427 2.40 -14.96 7.39
CA ALA A 427 2.36 -16.17 8.19
C ALA A 427 0.94 -16.39 8.76
N VAL A 428 0.48 -17.64 8.75
CA VAL A 428 -0.84 -18.04 9.21
C VAL A 428 -0.71 -19.14 10.25
N PHE A 429 -1.37 -18.95 11.38
CA PHE A 429 -1.36 -19.83 12.51
C PHE A 429 -2.78 -20.27 12.88
N ASP A 430 -2.98 -21.58 13.06
CA ASP A 430 -4.23 -22.14 13.60
C ASP A 430 -4.06 -22.47 15.08
N ARG A 431 -5.09 -22.24 15.91
CA ARG A 431 -5.02 -22.49 17.36
C ARG A 431 -5.15 -23.98 17.67
N SER A 432 -4.17 -24.52 18.40
CA SER A 432 -4.00 -25.96 18.68
C SER A 432 -5.15 -26.63 19.45
N SER A 433 -6.03 -25.87 20.10
CA SER A 433 -7.05 -26.37 21.02
C SER A 433 -8.36 -26.84 20.35
N ARG A 434 -8.70 -26.36 19.15
CA ARG A 434 -9.94 -26.77 18.46
C ARG A 434 -9.74 -28.08 17.69
N ARG A 435 -10.16 -29.20 18.29
CA ARG A 435 -10.16 -30.52 17.65
C ARG A 435 -10.98 -30.52 16.35
N GLY A 436 -10.34 -30.81 15.22
CA GLY A 436 -10.99 -31.33 14.01
C GLY A 436 -11.30 -30.35 12.88
N HIS A 437 -11.35 -29.04 13.13
CA HIS A 437 -11.58 -28.05 12.07
C HIS A 437 -10.27 -27.57 11.45
N ILE A 438 -9.78 -28.30 10.44
CA ILE A 438 -8.78 -27.78 9.51
C ILE A 438 -9.47 -26.73 8.62
N ILE A 439 -9.23 -25.45 8.91
CA ILE A 439 -9.75 -24.35 8.10
C ILE A 439 -8.85 -24.23 6.85
N ASN A 440 -9.14 -25.05 5.83
CA ASN A 440 -8.43 -25.03 4.56
C ASN A 440 -8.47 -23.63 3.93
N PRO A 441 -7.43 -23.21 3.18
CA PRO A 441 -7.48 -21.97 2.43
C PRO A 441 -8.59 -22.04 1.37
N LEU A 442 -9.29 -20.93 1.20
CA LEU A 442 -10.31 -20.76 0.17
C LEU A 442 -9.66 -20.78 -1.21
N VAL A 443 -10.22 -21.60 -2.10
CA VAL A 443 -9.83 -21.67 -3.49
C VAL A 443 -10.68 -20.68 -4.28
N GLU A 444 -10.04 -19.78 -5.03
CA GLU A 444 -10.75 -18.89 -5.95
C GLU A 444 -11.60 -19.72 -6.90
N LYS A 445 -12.90 -19.41 -6.94
CA LYS A 445 -13.80 -19.94 -7.96
C LYS A 445 -13.24 -19.47 -9.29
N LYS A 446 -12.77 -20.39 -10.14
CA LYS A 446 -12.25 -20.04 -11.47
C LYS A 446 -13.30 -19.22 -12.20
N THR A 447 -13.04 -17.93 -12.36
CA THR A 447 -13.76 -17.07 -13.29
C THR A 447 -13.69 -17.77 -14.64
N ARG A 448 -14.84 -18.19 -15.17
CA ARG A 448 -14.89 -18.70 -16.53
C ARG A 448 -14.49 -17.53 -17.43
N PRO A 449 -13.56 -17.69 -18.38
CA PRO A 449 -13.36 -16.65 -19.38
C PRO A 449 -14.72 -16.34 -20.02
N PHE A 450 -15.03 -15.06 -20.17
CA PHE A 450 -16.30 -14.64 -20.74
C PHE A 450 -16.31 -15.04 -22.22
N ASP A 451 -17.10 -16.06 -22.54
CA ASP A 451 -17.12 -16.73 -23.85
C ASP A 451 -17.91 -15.89 -24.86
N GLU A 452 -17.26 -14.88 -25.43
CA GLU A 452 -17.87 -13.91 -26.38
C GLU A 452 -18.49 -14.58 -27.61
N GLU A 453 -18.08 -15.81 -27.96
CA GLU A 453 -18.65 -16.56 -29.10
C GLU A 453 -19.99 -17.27 -28.79
N ARG A 454 -20.55 -17.14 -27.58
CA ARG A 454 -21.85 -17.74 -27.21
C ARG A 454 -22.95 -16.74 -26.85
N GLY A 455 -22.99 -15.62 -27.57
CA GLY A 455 -24.14 -14.72 -27.65
C GLY A 455 -25.37 -15.33 -28.34
N VAL A 456 -26.02 -16.33 -27.74
CA VAL A 456 -27.27 -16.93 -28.25
C VAL A 456 -28.34 -16.98 -27.15
N PHE A 457 -29.38 -16.16 -27.35
CA PHE A 457 -30.75 -16.24 -26.82
C PHE A 457 -31.07 -17.23 -25.68
N CYS A 458 -31.52 -16.69 -24.54
CA CYS A 458 -32.47 -17.38 -23.65
C CYS A 458 -33.55 -16.41 -23.14
N SER A 459 -34.51 -16.06 -24.01
CA SER A 459 -35.66 -15.22 -23.67
C SER A 459 -36.95 -16.06 -23.55
N ALA A 460 -37.03 -16.94 -22.55
CA ALA A 460 -38.25 -17.67 -22.22
C ALA A 460 -38.30 -18.18 -20.77
N VAL A 461 -39.52 -18.33 -20.25
CA VAL A 461 -39.91 -19.10 -19.05
C VAL A 461 -39.36 -18.63 -17.68
N PHE A 462 -40.13 -17.81 -16.95
CA PHE A 462 -40.90 -18.30 -15.78
C PHE A 462 -41.95 -17.28 -15.26
N ARG A 463 -42.96 -17.79 -14.54
CA ARG A 463 -44.20 -17.13 -14.05
C ARG A 463 -45.25 -16.89 -15.15
N ILE A 464 -46.29 -17.71 -15.33
CA ILE A 464 -47.18 -18.50 -14.43
C ILE A 464 -48.20 -17.61 -13.68
N PHE A 465 -49.43 -17.65 -14.21
CA PHE A 465 -50.75 -17.41 -13.58
C PHE A 465 -51.03 -16.06 -12.88
N PHE A 466 -51.88 -15.26 -13.53
CA PHE A 466 -53.17 -14.87 -12.94
C PHE A 466 -54.27 -14.96 -14.00
N SER A 467 -55.46 -15.43 -13.63
CA SER A 467 -56.61 -15.57 -14.54
C SER A 467 -57.92 -15.55 -13.76
N VAL A 468 -58.60 -14.40 -13.76
CA VAL A 468 -60.03 -14.26 -13.43
C VAL A 468 -60.64 -13.27 -14.43
N GLN A 469 -61.88 -13.53 -14.85
CA GLN A 469 -62.57 -12.79 -15.91
C GLN A 469 -63.44 -11.65 -15.36
N THR A 470 -63.52 -10.55 -16.11
CA THR A 470 -64.73 -9.72 -16.35
C THR A 470 -64.45 -8.91 -17.63
N LYS A 471 -65.10 -9.16 -18.78
CA LYS A 471 -66.47 -8.81 -19.21
C LYS A 471 -66.73 -7.30 -19.37
N GLU A 472 -67.08 -6.93 -20.61
CA GLU A 472 -68.09 -5.93 -21.06
C GLU A 472 -68.03 -4.51 -20.44
N ASP A 473 -67.91 -3.41 -21.20
CA ASP A 473 -67.87 -3.20 -22.67
C ASP A 473 -66.83 -2.12 -23.07
#